data_AF-A0A933N9A2-F1
#
_entry.id   AF-A0A933N9A2-F1
#
_cell.length_a   1.000
_cell.length_b   1.000
_cell.length_c   1.000
_cell.angle_alpha   90.00
_cell.angle_beta   90.00
_cell.angle_gamma   90.00
#
_symmetry.space_group_name_H-M   'P 1'
#
loop_
_entity.id
_entity.type
_entity.pdbx_description
1 polymer ?
#
loop_
_entity_poly.entity_id
_entity_poly.type
_entity_poly.pdbx_seq_one_letter_code
_entity_poly.pdbx_strand_id
1 'polypeptide(L)'
;MKSLAWLLALLQLAACSETTESGPDGRRFRIEKNEFGLITCSEQTADTTCATHRMIAGVSMGSSGAGQIGFQFPELFDGVGMLGISLVDWVYMLRLVENYHMGGFCDRETILANLDRVNDPAGPAFCGPVRGVERLEPSGRLMEADQDFNHWYRWIDEGRGGSFGRNKLRESLQDLALAFGNPFSYNPESPYWPPGVPMDYRSRTNPCSDPVIIKGMHHKEYNPEGTYDVLAFCDTDTNEGEFNPDHPADEPTEIMLAVDYNQNGRRDFAEPVLAFSHERFSDQGLVADDKYDWQTNPRGKSGNFLYDEGEPFEDTGLDGVAGTGDYGEGNGKFDYNPNVLNIFRQNPRTLIETMPEGHLARLHIYADAGVRDFLMSAAGTNWLWGGLQSRVGSVAKDYTDFRSLTPAEEEYDFLKVDFAPEVSGRHVYVRYGNPDASARDVNRGDGHHVGPADQVLNRFLTSLAFLQSRIVDPDRLEVDEAGEVNELIEPKTFYSQSLKREWKYGIVFPPGYATKAHENDRYPVLYMLHGQGMESESLLASGLFFFAYQAGSAVQARQRRHESDWAKFIIVFPDSKCPDEDEAGFECSSGNFNTNHPGFDGNGPRYTDELLELMAHVEQTYRVRTPEEIPLP
;
A
#
# COMPACT_ATOMS: atom_id res chain seq x y z
N MET A 1 -30.98 -10.50 54.65
CA MET A 1 -29.87 -11.48 54.56
C MET A 1 -30.18 -12.66 53.62
N LYS A 2 -30.78 -12.43 52.44
CA LYS A 2 -30.96 -13.47 51.38
C LYS A 2 -30.80 -12.93 49.95
N SER A 3 -30.12 -11.80 49.76
CA SER A 3 -29.90 -11.19 48.44
C SER A 3 -28.43 -10.93 48.10
N LEU A 4 -27.49 -11.30 48.99
CA LEU A 4 -26.05 -11.09 48.74
C LEU A 4 -25.33 -12.33 48.18
N ALA A 5 -25.98 -13.50 48.18
CA ALA A 5 -25.38 -14.75 47.72
C ALA A 5 -25.43 -14.95 46.18
N TRP A 6 -26.27 -14.18 45.47
CA TRP A 6 -26.41 -14.28 44.01
C TRP A 6 -25.46 -13.35 43.25
N LEU A 7 -25.00 -12.24 43.85
CA LEU A 7 -24.02 -11.34 43.24
C LEU A 7 -22.57 -11.83 43.37
N LEU A 8 -22.28 -12.67 44.37
CA LEU A 8 -20.96 -13.31 44.52
C LEU A 8 -20.79 -14.58 43.65
N ALA A 9 -21.88 -15.12 43.09
CA ALA A 9 -21.83 -16.28 42.20
C ALA A 9 -21.63 -15.91 40.70
N LEU A 10 -21.86 -14.64 40.33
CA LEU A 10 -21.57 -14.12 38.99
C LEU A 10 -20.16 -13.52 38.84
N LEU A 11 -19.42 -13.38 39.95
CA LEU A 11 -18.04 -12.89 39.99
C LEU A 11 -16.99 -14.03 40.09
N GLN A 12 -17.40 -15.29 39.95
CA GLN A 12 -16.50 -16.47 40.01
C GLN A 12 -16.65 -17.44 38.83
N LEU A 13 -17.23 -17.01 37.71
CA LEU A 13 -17.29 -17.78 36.45
C LEU A 13 -16.83 -16.97 35.23
N ALA A 14 -15.91 -16.02 35.43
CA ALA A 14 -14.89 -15.79 34.40
C ALA A 14 -13.89 -16.95 34.51
N ALA A 15 -14.31 -18.14 34.09
CA ALA A 15 -13.35 -19.17 33.76
C ALA A 15 -12.41 -18.52 32.74
N CYS A 16 -11.14 -18.34 33.10
CA CYS A 16 -10.11 -18.04 32.12
C CYS A 16 -10.22 -19.18 31.10
N SER A 17 -10.79 -18.91 29.93
CA SER A 17 -10.76 -19.87 28.83
C SER A 17 -9.30 -20.21 28.62
N GLU A 18 -8.96 -21.50 28.61
CA GLU A 18 -7.61 -21.91 28.24
C GLU A 18 -7.33 -21.35 26.85
N THR A 19 -6.28 -20.53 26.74
CA THR A 19 -5.91 -19.85 25.49
C THR A 19 -4.90 -20.68 24.69
N THR A 20 -4.36 -21.72 25.32
CA THR A 20 -3.39 -22.66 24.77
C THR A 20 -3.72 -24.11 25.10
N GLU A 21 -3.41 -25.03 24.20
CA GLU A 21 -3.41 -26.48 24.42
C GLU A 21 -1.97 -27.02 24.40
N SER A 22 -1.67 -28.02 25.24
CA SER A 22 -0.33 -28.63 25.28
C SER A 22 -0.19 -29.72 24.22
N GLY A 23 0.83 -29.59 23.38
CA GLY A 23 1.25 -30.58 22.41
C GLY A 23 1.97 -31.78 23.03
N PRO A 24 2.09 -32.89 22.29
CA PRO A 24 2.74 -34.12 22.75
C PRO A 24 4.25 -33.97 23.02
N ASP A 25 4.89 -32.92 22.50
CA ASP A 25 6.30 -32.57 22.70
C ASP A 25 6.51 -31.43 23.71
N GLY A 26 5.45 -31.00 24.40
CA GLY A 26 5.49 -29.89 25.36
C GLY A 26 5.36 -28.50 24.74
N ARG A 27 5.19 -28.40 23.41
CA ARG A 27 4.79 -27.15 22.75
C ARG A 27 3.43 -26.68 23.26
N ARG A 28 3.19 -25.37 23.23
CA ARG A 28 1.92 -24.77 23.65
C ARG A 28 1.26 -24.13 22.44
N PHE A 29 0.26 -24.79 21.87
CA PHE A 29 -0.45 -24.31 20.70
C PHE A 29 -1.58 -23.37 21.10
N ARG A 30 -1.78 -22.29 20.35
CA ARG A 30 -2.90 -21.37 20.57
C ARG A 30 -4.19 -21.95 20.01
N ILE A 31 -5.30 -21.63 20.67
CA ILE A 31 -6.64 -22.08 20.26
C ILE A 31 -7.65 -20.94 20.11
N GLU A 32 -7.27 -19.72 20.49
CA GLU A 32 -8.11 -18.53 20.33
C GLU A 32 -8.25 -18.18 18.86
N LYS A 33 -9.48 -17.90 18.43
CA LYS A 33 -9.82 -17.60 17.05
C LYS A 33 -10.42 -16.20 16.93
N ASN A 34 -10.10 -15.51 15.85
CA ASN A 34 -10.77 -14.27 15.46
C ASN A 34 -12.15 -14.56 14.81
N GLU A 35 -12.82 -13.51 14.34
CA GLU A 35 -14.14 -13.62 13.71
C GLU A 35 -14.17 -14.44 12.41
N PHE A 36 -13.03 -14.54 11.72
CA PHE A 36 -12.84 -15.37 10.51
C PHE A 36 -12.46 -16.83 10.84
N GLY A 37 -12.31 -17.16 12.13
CA GLY A 37 -11.93 -18.50 12.57
C GLY A 37 -10.42 -18.79 12.52
N LEU A 38 -9.59 -17.78 12.26
CA LEU A 38 -8.13 -17.87 12.24
C LEU A 38 -7.57 -17.86 13.66
N ILE A 39 -6.61 -18.74 13.94
CA ILE A 39 -5.94 -18.77 15.24
C ILE A 39 -4.95 -17.60 15.35
N THR A 40 -5.05 -16.82 16.43
CA THR A 40 -4.27 -15.60 16.65
C THR A 40 -3.13 -15.80 17.65
N CYS A 41 -2.07 -14.99 17.49
CA CYS A 41 -0.97 -14.90 18.44
C CYS A 41 -1.19 -13.81 19.50
N SER A 42 -0.45 -13.94 20.60
CA SER A 42 -0.43 -12.99 21.71
C SER A 42 0.64 -11.95 21.42
N GLU A 43 0.58 -10.88 22.20
CA GLU A 43 1.71 -9.97 22.34
C GLU A 43 2.91 -10.68 22.97
N GLN A 44 4.12 -10.36 22.50
CA GLN A 44 5.34 -10.76 23.18
C GLN A 44 5.39 -10.15 24.59
N THR A 45 5.78 -10.97 25.57
CA THR A 45 6.04 -10.56 26.95
C THR A 45 7.54 -10.64 27.27
N ALA A 46 7.90 -10.47 28.54
CA ALA A 46 9.29 -10.68 28.98
C ALA A 46 9.75 -12.14 28.84
N ASP A 47 8.84 -13.09 29.03
CA ASP A 47 9.17 -14.52 29.16
C ASP A 47 8.66 -15.38 28.00
N THR A 48 7.79 -14.82 27.14
CA THR A 48 7.17 -15.56 26.03
C THR A 48 7.02 -14.70 24.78
N THR A 49 7.10 -15.34 23.63
CA THR A 49 6.67 -14.84 22.33
C THR A 49 5.72 -15.85 21.68
N CYS A 50 5.14 -15.51 20.55
CA CYS A 50 4.26 -16.41 19.79
C CYS A 50 4.73 -16.45 18.34
N ALA A 51 4.64 -17.60 17.67
CA ALA A 51 4.84 -17.71 16.22
C ALA A 51 3.52 -18.09 15.56
N THR A 52 3.09 -17.31 14.58
CA THR A 52 1.88 -17.58 13.80
C THR A 52 2.13 -18.58 12.69
N HIS A 53 3.39 -18.72 12.25
CA HIS A 53 3.83 -19.46 11.06
C HIS A 53 3.22 -18.91 9.77
N ARG A 54 2.81 -17.64 9.76
CA ARG A 54 2.26 -16.96 8.59
C ARG A 54 3.07 -15.73 8.27
N MET A 55 3.27 -15.50 6.99
CA MET A 55 3.89 -14.29 6.46
C MET A 55 2.99 -13.74 5.36
N ILE A 56 3.05 -12.43 5.17
CA ILE A 56 2.39 -11.75 4.06
C ILE A 56 3.41 -10.90 3.32
N ALA A 57 3.38 -10.92 2.01
CA ALA A 57 4.22 -10.07 1.19
C ALA A 57 3.48 -9.64 -0.07
N GLY A 58 3.96 -8.61 -0.73
CA GLY A 58 3.38 -8.21 -2.01
C GLY A 58 4.24 -7.25 -2.81
N VAL A 59 3.93 -7.14 -4.09
CA VAL A 59 4.63 -6.26 -5.05
C VAL A 59 3.71 -5.15 -5.54
N SER A 60 4.23 -3.92 -5.65
CA SER A 60 3.47 -2.77 -6.16
C SER A 60 2.13 -2.58 -5.41
N MET A 61 0.97 -2.67 -6.04
CA MET A 61 -0.34 -2.68 -5.35
C MET A 61 -0.39 -3.67 -4.16
N GLY A 62 0.07 -4.90 -4.36
CA GLY A 62 0.11 -5.92 -3.32
C GLY A 62 1.06 -5.58 -2.17
N SER A 63 2.08 -4.74 -2.40
CA SER A 63 2.96 -4.24 -1.33
C SER A 63 2.18 -3.34 -0.37
N SER A 64 1.32 -2.47 -0.91
CA SER A 64 0.40 -1.68 -0.09
C SER A 64 -0.54 -2.59 0.69
N GLY A 65 -1.19 -3.56 0.03
CA GLY A 65 -2.07 -4.53 0.69
C GLY A 65 -1.37 -5.33 1.81
N ALA A 66 -0.13 -5.78 1.58
CA ALA A 66 0.64 -6.53 2.57
C ALA A 66 0.97 -5.69 3.80
N GLY A 67 1.37 -4.43 3.62
CA GLY A 67 1.60 -3.49 4.71
C GLY A 67 0.32 -3.19 5.51
N GLN A 68 -0.79 -2.90 4.81
CA GLN A 68 -2.08 -2.59 5.44
C GLN A 68 -2.57 -3.77 6.29
N ILE A 69 -2.69 -4.95 5.69
CA ILE A 69 -3.26 -6.13 6.34
C ILE A 69 -2.31 -6.68 7.40
N GLY A 70 -1.01 -6.72 7.11
CA GLY A 70 0.01 -7.19 8.04
C GLY A 70 0.07 -6.37 9.33
N PHE A 71 -0.16 -5.06 9.25
CA PHE A 71 -0.13 -4.18 10.43
C PHE A 71 -1.49 -3.94 11.07
N GLN A 72 -2.59 -4.14 10.34
CA GLN A 72 -3.93 -4.12 10.92
C GLN A 72 -4.23 -5.39 11.74
N PHE A 73 -3.65 -6.53 11.34
CA PHE A 73 -3.82 -7.82 12.02
C PHE A 73 -2.47 -8.42 12.45
N PRO A 74 -1.67 -7.73 13.27
CA PRO A 74 -0.31 -8.16 13.62
C PRO A 74 -0.28 -9.46 14.45
N GLU A 75 -1.40 -9.89 14.99
CA GLU A 75 -1.60 -11.19 15.63
C GLU A 75 -1.68 -12.36 14.65
N LEU A 76 -1.84 -12.11 13.36
CA LEU A 76 -1.93 -13.15 12.33
C LEU A 76 -0.60 -13.45 11.65
N PHE A 77 0.38 -12.55 11.70
CA PHE A 77 1.63 -12.67 10.94
C PHE A 77 2.88 -12.64 11.82
N ASP A 78 3.95 -13.27 11.34
CA ASP A 78 5.32 -13.17 11.87
C ASP A 78 6.19 -12.29 10.97
N GLY A 79 5.85 -12.17 9.68
CA GLY A 79 6.62 -11.41 8.70
C GLY A 79 5.75 -10.65 7.70
N VAL A 80 6.16 -9.43 7.37
CA VAL A 80 5.53 -8.55 6.38
C VAL A 80 6.58 -8.09 5.36
N GLY A 81 6.35 -8.36 4.08
CA GLY A 81 7.22 -7.97 2.97
C GLY A 81 6.58 -6.97 2.01
N MET A 82 7.11 -5.76 1.92
CA MET A 82 6.59 -4.69 1.07
C MET A 82 7.58 -4.39 -0.06
N LEU A 83 7.28 -4.83 -1.29
CA LEU A 83 8.18 -4.67 -2.44
C LEU A 83 7.71 -3.54 -3.36
N GLY A 84 8.30 -2.36 -3.19
CA GLY A 84 7.99 -1.14 -3.94
C GLY A 84 6.61 -0.58 -3.64
N ILE A 85 6.30 0.57 -4.25
CA ILE A 85 5.15 1.46 -4.02
C ILE A 85 5.28 2.40 -2.83
N SER A 86 4.85 3.63 -3.05
CA SER A 86 4.73 4.71 -2.08
C SER A 86 3.43 4.65 -1.27
N LEU A 87 2.42 3.89 -1.73
CA LEU A 87 1.17 3.58 -1.00
C LEU A 87 1.37 2.76 0.30
N VAL A 88 2.61 2.68 0.80
CA VAL A 88 2.92 2.20 2.15
C VAL A 88 2.99 3.35 3.16
N ASP A 89 2.92 4.60 2.69
CA ASP A 89 2.68 5.80 3.49
C ASP A 89 1.66 6.71 2.79
N TRP A 90 0.43 6.71 3.30
CA TRP A 90 -0.68 7.47 2.72
C TRP A 90 -0.61 8.98 3.00
N VAL A 91 0.11 9.41 4.04
CA VAL A 91 0.29 10.84 4.33
C VAL A 91 1.14 11.46 3.24
N TYR A 92 2.29 10.84 2.96
CA TYR A 92 3.15 11.23 1.86
C TYR A 92 2.42 11.17 0.52
N MET A 93 1.65 10.10 0.28
CA MET A 93 0.97 9.90 -1.01
C MET A 93 -0.15 10.89 -1.27
N LEU A 94 -0.97 11.21 -0.28
CA LEU A 94 -1.99 12.24 -0.45
C LEU A 94 -1.35 13.61 -0.69
N ARG A 95 -0.27 13.95 0.02
CA ARG A 95 0.51 15.16 -0.23
C ARG A 95 1.04 15.23 -1.67
N LEU A 96 1.56 14.11 -2.19
CA LEU A 96 2.05 14.02 -3.57
C LEU A 96 0.92 14.24 -4.58
N VAL A 97 -0.23 13.61 -4.36
CA VAL A 97 -1.38 13.71 -5.28
C VAL A 97 -1.99 15.11 -5.25
N GLU A 98 -2.23 15.67 -4.06
CA GLU A 98 -2.83 16.99 -3.90
C GLU A 98 -1.94 18.10 -4.47
N ASN A 99 -0.66 18.14 -4.09
CA ASN A 99 0.23 19.23 -4.52
C ASN A 99 0.66 19.14 -5.97
N TYR A 100 0.71 17.92 -6.54
CA TYR A 100 1.24 17.74 -7.88
C TYR A 100 0.24 17.16 -8.85
N HIS A 101 -0.32 15.97 -8.59
CA HIS A 101 -1.26 15.37 -9.55
C HIS A 101 -2.54 16.20 -9.72
N MET A 102 -2.88 17.06 -8.75
CA MET A 102 -4.03 17.98 -8.77
C MET A 102 -3.66 19.46 -8.69
N GLY A 103 -2.37 19.78 -8.59
CA GLY A 103 -1.86 21.13 -8.35
C GLY A 103 -1.06 21.72 -9.53
N GLY A 104 -0.33 22.81 -9.24
CA GLY A 104 0.55 23.50 -10.21
C GLY A 104 -0.12 24.58 -11.06
N PHE A 105 -1.25 25.12 -10.59
CA PHE A 105 -1.96 26.23 -11.25
C PHE A 105 -1.48 27.60 -10.76
N CYS A 106 -1.64 28.63 -11.60
CA CYS A 106 -1.45 30.01 -11.16
C CYS A 106 -2.53 30.43 -10.15
N ASP A 107 -2.29 31.52 -9.42
CA ASP A 107 -3.36 32.19 -8.68
C ASP A 107 -4.50 32.63 -9.61
N ARG A 108 -5.71 32.70 -9.06
CA ARG A 108 -6.93 33.04 -9.78
C ARG A 108 -6.82 34.38 -10.51
N GLU A 109 -6.27 35.41 -9.87
CA GLU A 109 -6.15 36.74 -10.45
C GLU A 109 -5.29 36.70 -11.73
N THR A 110 -4.19 35.95 -11.73
CA THR A 110 -3.34 35.71 -12.89
C THR A 110 -4.09 34.98 -14.01
N ILE A 111 -4.87 33.94 -13.70
CA ILE A 111 -5.65 33.20 -14.72
C ILE A 111 -6.69 34.12 -15.35
N LEU A 112 -7.49 34.82 -14.54
CA LEU A 112 -8.57 35.70 -15.01
C LEU A 112 -8.04 36.88 -15.82
N ALA A 113 -6.84 37.39 -15.51
CA ALA A 113 -6.19 38.44 -16.29
C ALA A 113 -5.78 38.00 -17.70
N ASN A 114 -5.72 36.69 -17.96
CA ASN A 114 -5.23 36.10 -19.21
C ASN A 114 -6.24 35.08 -19.80
N LEU A 115 -7.53 35.29 -19.55
CA LEU A 115 -8.59 34.35 -19.92
C LEU A 115 -8.68 34.08 -21.43
N ASP A 116 -8.25 35.03 -22.27
CA ASP A 116 -8.17 34.88 -23.73
C ASP A 116 -7.12 33.85 -24.19
N ARG A 117 -6.21 33.46 -23.29
CA ARG A 117 -5.16 32.45 -23.50
C ARG A 117 -5.18 31.35 -22.44
N VAL A 118 -6.32 31.09 -21.83
CA VAL A 118 -6.48 30.07 -20.76
C VAL A 118 -6.14 28.65 -21.23
N ASN A 119 -6.32 28.36 -22.52
CA ASN A 119 -5.99 27.05 -23.09
C ASN A 119 -4.62 26.97 -23.78
N ASP A 120 -3.78 28.01 -23.66
CA ASP A 120 -2.45 28.05 -24.27
C ASP A 120 -1.39 27.51 -23.29
N PRO A 121 -0.75 26.35 -23.56
CA PRO A 121 0.27 25.78 -22.66
C PRO A 121 1.50 26.68 -22.47
N ALA A 122 1.78 27.57 -23.41
CA ALA A 122 2.85 28.57 -23.32
C ALA A 122 2.32 29.96 -22.93
N GLY A 123 1.04 30.03 -22.53
CA GLY A 123 0.35 31.23 -22.15
C GLY A 123 0.71 31.72 -20.74
N PRO A 124 0.51 33.01 -20.46
CA PRO A 124 0.75 33.60 -19.14
C PRO A 124 -0.26 33.18 -18.05
N ALA A 125 -1.30 32.42 -18.41
CA ALA A 125 -2.28 31.88 -17.46
C ALA A 125 -1.76 30.63 -16.73
N PHE A 126 -0.62 30.05 -17.15
CA PHE A 126 -0.05 28.84 -16.58
C PHE A 126 1.31 29.11 -15.90
N CYS A 127 1.52 28.53 -14.71
CA CYS A 127 2.67 28.82 -13.85
C CYS A 127 3.60 27.61 -13.62
N GLY A 128 3.13 26.37 -13.83
CA GLY A 128 3.90 25.16 -13.53
C GLY A 128 3.99 24.86 -12.02
N PRO A 129 4.87 23.93 -11.61
CA PRO A 129 6.18 23.67 -12.22
C PRO A 129 6.15 22.68 -13.40
N VAL A 130 6.84 23.02 -14.48
CA VAL A 130 7.01 22.13 -15.64
C VAL A 130 7.83 20.90 -15.23
N ARG A 131 7.36 19.70 -15.59
CA ARG A 131 8.03 18.38 -15.47
C ARG A 131 9.53 18.45 -15.14
N GLY A 132 9.84 18.12 -13.89
CA GLY A 132 11.18 18.04 -13.34
C GLY A 132 11.88 16.72 -13.65
N VAL A 133 13.15 16.66 -13.26
CA VAL A 133 13.94 15.44 -13.24
C VAL A 133 14.15 15.03 -11.79
N GLU A 134 14.02 13.75 -11.48
CA GLU A 134 14.35 13.25 -10.16
C GLU A 134 15.84 13.47 -9.87
N ARG A 135 16.13 14.01 -8.70
CA ARG A 135 17.49 14.35 -8.30
C ARG A 135 17.83 13.61 -7.03
N LEU A 136 18.81 12.72 -7.13
CA LEU A 136 19.54 12.28 -5.94
C LEU A 136 20.49 13.40 -5.56
N GLU A 137 20.27 13.99 -4.39
CA GLU A 137 21.24 14.93 -3.84
C GLU A 137 22.52 14.20 -3.44
N PRO A 138 23.68 14.88 -3.47
CA PRO A 138 24.93 14.35 -2.91
C PRO A 138 24.83 13.93 -1.42
N SER A 139 23.78 14.39 -0.71
CA SER A 139 23.44 14.01 0.66
C SER A 139 22.85 12.59 0.76
N GLY A 140 22.51 11.94 -0.35
CA GLY A 140 21.76 10.69 -0.39
C GLY A 140 20.24 10.89 -0.27
N ARG A 141 19.78 12.14 -0.18
CA ARG A 141 18.35 12.49 -0.16
C ARG A 141 17.77 12.37 -1.57
N LEU A 142 16.67 11.62 -1.66
CA LEU A 142 15.82 11.56 -2.85
C LEU A 142 15.02 12.85 -2.94
N MET A 143 15.17 13.59 -4.04
CA MET A 143 14.29 14.71 -4.35
C MET A 143 13.16 14.25 -5.24
N GLU A 144 11.95 14.54 -4.81
CA GLU A 144 10.75 14.42 -5.62
C GLU A 144 10.92 15.19 -6.94
N ALA A 145 10.54 14.58 -8.05
CA ALA A 145 10.51 15.29 -9.32
C ALA A 145 9.39 16.33 -9.29
N ASP A 146 9.72 17.56 -9.68
CA ASP A 146 8.72 18.60 -9.91
C ASP A 146 7.70 18.10 -10.95
N GLN A 147 6.42 18.30 -10.70
CA GLN A 147 5.35 17.93 -11.62
C GLN A 147 4.08 18.73 -11.30
N ASP A 148 3.09 18.69 -12.18
CA ASP A 148 1.81 19.38 -12.02
C ASP A 148 0.69 18.57 -12.67
N PHE A 149 -0.58 19.00 -12.52
CA PHE A 149 -1.73 18.28 -13.07
C PHE A 149 -1.59 18.05 -14.58
N ASN A 150 -1.03 19.01 -15.32
CA ASN A 150 -0.86 18.93 -16.76
C ASN A 150 0.36 18.10 -17.17
N HIS A 151 1.29 17.78 -16.26
CA HIS A 151 2.55 17.09 -16.57
C HIS A 151 2.90 16.05 -15.51
N TRP A 152 2.24 14.90 -15.51
CA TRP A 152 2.53 13.82 -14.56
C TRP A 152 3.88 13.16 -14.85
N TYR A 153 4.70 13.05 -13.79
CA TYR A 153 6.04 12.48 -13.91
C TYR A 153 5.97 10.96 -14.13
N ARG A 154 6.54 10.52 -15.25
CA ARG A 154 6.60 9.09 -15.63
C ARG A 154 8.01 8.59 -15.95
N TRP A 155 8.97 9.52 -16.02
CA TRP A 155 10.34 9.28 -16.47
C TRP A 155 10.43 8.53 -17.81
N ILE A 156 11.37 7.59 -17.99
CA ILE A 156 11.51 6.74 -19.19
C ILE A 156 10.74 5.41 -19.04
N ASP A 157 10.51 4.73 -20.17
CA ASP A 157 9.73 3.49 -20.21
C ASP A 157 10.50 2.27 -19.67
N GLU A 158 11.82 2.19 -19.91
CA GLU A 158 12.64 1.09 -19.43
C GLU A 158 12.65 0.99 -17.90
N GLY A 159 12.41 -0.22 -17.37
CA GLY A 159 12.39 -0.50 -15.94
C GLY A 159 11.13 -0.02 -15.20
N ARG A 160 10.14 0.58 -15.89
CA ARG A 160 8.89 1.04 -15.25
C ARG A 160 7.88 -0.07 -14.96
N GLY A 161 7.89 -1.15 -15.75
CA GLY A 161 7.00 -2.30 -15.53
C GLY A 161 5.58 -2.18 -16.11
N GLY A 162 5.33 -1.19 -16.97
CA GLY A 162 4.05 -0.97 -17.63
C GLY A 162 4.02 0.36 -18.37
N SER A 163 2.96 0.60 -19.16
CA SER A 163 2.81 1.90 -19.82
C SER A 163 2.54 3.01 -18.81
N PHE A 164 1.72 2.82 -17.76
CA PHE A 164 1.42 3.87 -16.74
C PHE A 164 1.20 5.27 -17.35
N GLY A 165 0.55 5.34 -18.52
CA GLY A 165 0.17 6.62 -19.14
C GLY A 165 -0.86 7.36 -18.31
N ARG A 166 -1.22 8.57 -18.74
CA ARG A 166 -2.22 9.41 -18.07
C ARG A 166 -3.54 8.67 -17.85
N ASN A 167 -4.01 7.89 -18.82
CA ASN A 167 -5.19 7.05 -18.63
C ASN A 167 -5.04 6.06 -17.49
N LYS A 168 -3.90 5.37 -17.46
CA LYS A 168 -3.70 4.34 -16.45
C LYS A 168 -3.56 4.94 -15.06
N LEU A 169 -2.94 6.10 -14.94
CA LEU A 169 -2.84 6.84 -13.70
C LEU A 169 -4.20 7.38 -13.25
N ARG A 170 -5.03 7.90 -14.17
CA ARG A 170 -6.42 8.28 -13.90
C ARG A 170 -7.25 7.10 -13.39
N GLU A 171 -7.22 5.97 -14.09
CA GLU A 171 -7.86 4.72 -13.65
C GLU A 171 -7.37 4.30 -12.25
N SER A 172 -6.07 4.44 -11.99
CA SER A 172 -5.49 4.09 -10.68
C SER A 172 -5.99 5.02 -9.58
N LEU A 173 -6.10 6.33 -9.82
CA LEU A 173 -6.67 7.29 -8.86
C LEU A 173 -8.16 7.01 -8.62
N GLN A 174 -8.92 6.64 -9.66
CA GLN A 174 -10.30 6.21 -9.54
C GLN A 174 -10.43 4.91 -8.73
N ASP A 175 -9.57 3.91 -8.96
CA ASP A 175 -9.56 2.69 -8.17
C ASP A 175 -9.19 2.95 -6.71
N LEU A 176 -8.26 3.87 -6.45
CA LEU A 176 -7.93 4.31 -5.09
C LEU A 176 -9.12 4.99 -4.39
N ALA A 177 -9.87 5.84 -5.10
CA ALA A 177 -11.08 6.45 -4.55
C ALA A 177 -12.20 5.42 -4.32
N LEU A 178 -12.32 4.38 -5.16
CA LEU A 178 -13.25 3.26 -4.91
C LEU A 178 -12.84 2.44 -3.69
N ALA A 179 -11.54 2.22 -3.54
CA ALA A 179 -10.91 1.42 -2.49
C ALA A 179 -10.96 2.10 -1.12
N PHE A 180 -10.74 3.42 -1.07
CA PHE A 180 -10.59 4.13 0.20
C PHE A 180 -11.56 5.30 0.41
N GLY A 181 -12.36 5.65 -0.61
CA GLY A 181 -13.17 6.87 -0.64
C GLY A 181 -12.40 8.01 -1.31
N ASN A 182 -13.12 8.93 -1.94
CA ASN A 182 -12.58 10.08 -2.66
C ASN A 182 -11.98 11.08 -1.66
N PRO A 183 -10.64 11.25 -1.62
CA PRO A 183 -10.01 12.16 -0.68
C PRO A 183 -10.11 13.63 -1.13
N PHE A 184 -10.53 13.89 -2.37
CA PHE A 184 -10.51 15.22 -2.96
C PHE A 184 -11.83 15.96 -2.86
N SER A 185 -12.91 15.28 -2.47
CA SER A 185 -14.20 15.91 -2.23
C SER A 185 -14.97 15.14 -1.17
N TYR A 186 -15.78 15.86 -0.38
CA TYR A 186 -16.70 15.25 0.57
C TYR A 186 -18.12 15.33 0.02
N ASN A 187 -18.77 14.17 -0.05
CA ASN A 187 -20.15 14.06 -0.42
C ASN A 187 -20.86 13.10 0.56
N PRO A 188 -21.85 13.58 1.33
CA PRO A 188 -22.57 12.72 2.27
C PRO A 188 -23.43 11.65 1.58
N GLU A 189 -23.72 11.80 0.29
CA GLU A 189 -24.51 10.84 -0.50
C GLU A 189 -23.66 9.75 -1.15
N SER A 190 -22.34 9.96 -1.28
CA SER A 190 -21.43 9.02 -1.93
C SER A 190 -19.99 9.19 -1.40
N PRO A 191 -19.33 8.12 -0.97
CA PRO A 191 -17.91 8.18 -0.65
C PRO A 191 -17.02 8.33 -1.89
N TYR A 192 -17.55 8.17 -3.11
CA TYR A 192 -16.78 8.22 -4.36
C TYR A 192 -17.06 9.49 -5.18
N TRP A 193 -18.34 9.77 -5.44
CA TRP A 193 -18.75 10.83 -6.36
C TRP A 193 -18.60 12.21 -5.71
N PRO A 194 -18.02 13.20 -6.41
CA PRO A 194 -18.01 14.56 -5.93
C PRO A 194 -19.44 15.12 -5.74
N PRO A 195 -19.63 16.10 -4.84
CA PRO A 195 -20.94 16.68 -4.61
C PRO A 195 -21.50 17.30 -5.91
N GLY A 196 -22.74 16.95 -6.25
CA GLY A 196 -23.40 17.37 -7.50
C GLY A 196 -23.19 16.44 -8.69
N VAL A 197 -22.27 15.47 -8.61
CA VAL A 197 -22.11 14.43 -9.64
C VAL A 197 -23.12 13.30 -9.36
N PRO A 198 -23.96 12.91 -10.34
CA PRO A 198 -24.99 11.92 -10.12
C PRO A 198 -24.43 10.49 -10.10
N MET A 199 -25.07 9.61 -9.34
CA MET A 199 -24.68 8.19 -9.21
C MET A 199 -24.64 7.41 -10.53
N ASP A 200 -25.36 7.88 -11.55
CA ASP A 200 -25.41 7.26 -12.87
C ASP A 200 -24.35 7.79 -13.85
N TYR A 201 -23.43 8.67 -13.38
CA TYR A 201 -22.48 9.39 -14.24
C TYR A 201 -21.65 8.46 -15.12
N ARG A 202 -21.09 7.38 -14.57
CA ARG A 202 -20.30 6.38 -15.34
C ARG A 202 -21.11 5.72 -16.46
N SER A 203 -22.44 5.62 -16.31
CA SER A 203 -23.32 4.99 -17.31
C SER A 203 -23.79 5.95 -18.41
N ARG A 204 -23.41 7.24 -18.34
CA ARG A 204 -23.81 8.24 -19.34
C ARG A 204 -23.14 7.96 -20.68
N THR A 205 -23.88 8.17 -21.77
CA THR A 205 -23.37 7.90 -23.12
C THR A 205 -22.31 8.90 -23.59
N ASN A 206 -22.38 10.16 -23.13
CA ASN A 206 -21.56 11.25 -23.67
C ASN A 206 -21.06 12.24 -22.58
N PRO A 207 -20.48 11.77 -21.45
CA PRO A 207 -20.16 12.61 -20.30
C PRO A 207 -19.19 13.77 -20.63
N CYS A 208 -18.38 13.65 -21.69
CA CYS A 208 -17.41 14.68 -22.07
C CYS A 208 -17.93 15.74 -23.04
N SER A 209 -19.03 15.45 -23.77
CA SER A 209 -19.67 16.46 -24.64
C SER A 209 -20.91 17.09 -24.00
N ASP A 210 -21.41 16.50 -22.92
CA ASP A 210 -22.47 17.02 -22.05
C ASP A 210 -22.03 16.85 -20.58
N PRO A 211 -21.06 17.67 -20.11
CA PRO A 211 -20.51 17.53 -18.76
C PRO A 211 -21.54 17.89 -17.70
N VAL A 212 -21.35 17.36 -16.49
CA VAL A 212 -22.11 17.81 -15.32
C VAL A 212 -21.59 19.18 -14.91
N ILE A 213 -22.48 20.16 -14.90
CA ILE A 213 -22.20 21.53 -14.45
C ILE A 213 -22.75 21.72 -13.03
N ILE A 214 -21.85 22.07 -12.12
CA ILE A 214 -22.12 22.31 -10.70
C ILE A 214 -22.00 23.82 -10.45
N LYS A 215 -23.07 24.43 -9.93
CA LYS A 215 -23.16 25.87 -9.71
C LYS A 215 -23.02 26.22 -8.24
N GLY A 216 -22.43 27.38 -7.95
CA GLY A 216 -22.31 27.87 -6.57
C GLY A 216 -21.34 27.07 -5.72
N MET A 217 -20.46 26.27 -6.32
CA MET A 217 -19.42 25.55 -5.60
C MET A 217 -18.31 26.51 -5.21
N HIS A 218 -18.05 26.62 -3.91
CA HIS A 218 -17.03 27.51 -3.37
C HIS A 218 -15.68 26.78 -3.32
N HIS A 219 -14.60 27.53 -3.48
CA HIS A 219 -13.24 27.07 -3.22
C HIS A 219 -12.35 28.29 -2.98
N LYS A 220 -11.71 28.38 -1.82
CA LYS A 220 -10.99 29.58 -1.38
C LYS A 220 -10.04 30.17 -2.43
N GLU A 221 -9.20 29.33 -3.05
CA GLU A 221 -8.15 29.80 -3.96
C GLU A 221 -8.65 30.10 -5.38
N TYR A 222 -9.74 29.46 -5.83
CA TYR A 222 -10.12 29.45 -7.26
C TYR A 222 -11.57 29.85 -7.54
N ASN A 223 -12.49 29.67 -6.60
CA ASN A 223 -13.89 30.09 -6.75
C ASN A 223 -14.52 30.57 -5.43
N PRO A 224 -13.93 31.55 -4.71
CA PRO A 224 -14.37 31.90 -3.36
C PRO A 224 -15.74 32.57 -3.30
N GLU A 225 -16.26 33.12 -4.40
CA GLU A 225 -17.63 33.65 -4.47
C GLU A 225 -18.63 32.65 -5.08
N GLY A 226 -18.18 31.44 -5.47
CA GLY A 226 -19.01 30.44 -6.15
C GLY A 226 -19.58 30.90 -7.49
N THR A 227 -18.97 31.91 -8.13
CA THR A 227 -19.50 32.57 -9.32
C THR A 227 -19.27 31.82 -10.61
N TYR A 228 -18.17 31.05 -10.68
CA TYR A 228 -17.82 30.27 -11.85
C TYR A 228 -18.45 28.88 -11.78
N ASP A 229 -18.80 28.34 -12.94
CA ASP A 229 -19.31 26.98 -13.05
C ASP A 229 -18.16 25.99 -12.78
N VAL A 230 -18.47 24.86 -12.14
CA VAL A 230 -17.52 23.77 -11.87
C VAL A 230 -17.97 22.53 -12.62
N LEU A 231 -17.03 21.81 -13.24
CA LEU A 231 -17.30 20.68 -14.12
C LEU A 231 -16.87 19.37 -13.48
N ALA A 232 -17.70 18.33 -13.63
CA ALA A 232 -17.18 16.96 -13.72
C ALA A 232 -16.58 16.80 -15.13
N PHE A 233 -15.27 17.03 -15.21
CA PHE A 233 -14.55 17.19 -16.48
C PHE A 233 -13.96 15.87 -16.97
N CYS A 234 -13.66 15.84 -18.27
CA CYS A 234 -12.92 14.75 -18.89
C CYS A 234 -11.47 15.19 -19.16
N ASP A 235 -10.57 14.23 -19.05
CA ASP A 235 -9.15 14.36 -19.27
C ASP A 235 -8.76 13.84 -20.66
N THR A 236 -7.53 14.10 -21.10
CA THR A 236 -7.02 13.60 -22.38
C THR A 236 -6.76 12.09 -22.32
N ASP A 237 -7.14 11.37 -23.37
CA ASP A 237 -6.66 10.02 -23.65
C ASP A 237 -5.22 10.06 -24.19
N THR A 238 -4.25 9.69 -23.35
CA THR A 238 -2.86 9.53 -23.80
C THR A 238 -2.10 8.49 -22.99
N ASN A 239 -1.14 7.85 -23.68
CA ASN A 239 -0.11 7.02 -23.07
C ASN A 239 1.06 7.85 -22.52
N GLU A 240 1.06 9.17 -22.71
CA GLU A 240 2.02 10.08 -22.09
C GLU A 240 1.59 10.55 -20.69
N GLY A 241 2.41 11.34 -20.01
CA GLY A 241 2.02 12.00 -18.74
C GLY A 241 1.39 13.37 -18.93
N GLU A 242 1.33 13.86 -20.17
CA GLU A 242 1.02 15.24 -20.50
C GLU A 242 -0.46 15.42 -20.83
N PHE A 243 -1.09 16.44 -20.24
CA PHE A 243 -2.39 16.93 -20.65
C PHE A 243 -2.26 17.64 -22.00
N ASN A 244 -3.09 17.26 -22.97
CA ASN A 244 -3.08 17.86 -24.29
C ASN A 244 -4.38 18.63 -24.55
N PRO A 245 -4.35 19.97 -24.62
CA PRO A 245 -5.55 20.78 -24.85
C PRO A 245 -6.10 20.69 -26.29
N ASP A 246 -5.30 20.24 -27.25
CA ASP A 246 -5.71 20.08 -28.65
C ASP A 246 -6.39 18.72 -28.93
N HIS A 247 -6.24 17.77 -28.01
CA HIS A 247 -6.96 16.49 -28.03
C HIS A 247 -8.10 16.56 -27.01
N PRO A 248 -9.35 16.75 -27.48
CA PRO A 248 -10.46 17.00 -26.57
C PRO A 248 -10.68 15.80 -25.64
N ALA A 249 -10.69 16.10 -24.34
CA ALA A 249 -11.46 15.44 -23.29
C ALA A 249 -12.41 14.34 -23.78
N ASP A 250 -12.00 13.09 -23.67
CA ASP A 250 -12.77 11.90 -24.10
C ASP A 250 -12.97 10.88 -22.97
N GLU A 251 -12.24 11.01 -21.88
CA GLU A 251 -12.34 10.09 -20.73
C GLU A 251 -12.64 10.84 -19.42
N PRO A 252 -13.73 10.51 -18.71
CA PRO A 252 -14.08 11.17 -17.45
C PRO A 252 -13.05 10.88 -16.36
N THR A 253 -12.76 11.87 -15.52
CA THR A 253 -11.94 11.67 -14.31
C THR A 253 -12.74 11.17 -13.11
N GLU A 254 -14.07 11.24 -13.18
CA GLU A 254 -15.09 10.79 -12.23
C GLU A 254 -15.04 11.38 -10.80
N ILE A 255 -13.86 11.50 -10.22
CA ILE A 255 -13.61 11.87 -8.82
C ILE A 255 -13.04 13.29 -8.66
N MET A 256 -12.73 13.98 -9.76
CA MET A 256 -12.13 15.30 -9.78
C MET A 256 -13.08 16.33 -10.37
N LEU A 257 -12.94 17.57 -9.92
CA LEU A 257 -13.71 18.72 -10.38
C LEU A 257 -12.77 19.82 -10.85
N ALA A 258 -13.19 20.61 -11.84
CA ALA A 258 -12.42 21.74 -12.34
C ALA A 258 -13.29 22.98 -12.55
N VAL A 259 -12.71 24.17 -12.34
CA VAL A 259 -13.41 25.45 -12.58
C VAL A 259 -13.41 25.78 -14.07
N ASP A 260 -14.58 26.10 -14.62
CA ASP A 260 -14.74 26.56 -16.02
C ASP A 260 -14.88 28.08 -16.02
N TYR A 261 -13.75 28.78 -16.17
CA TYR A 261 -13.69 30.24 -16.13
C TYR A 261 -14.26 30.89 -17.38
N ASN A 262 -14.12 30.24 -18.55
CA ASN A 262 -14.58 30.79 -19.82
C ASN A 262 -15.95 30.28 -20.28
N GLN A 263 -16.56 29.36 -19.51
CA GLN A 263 -17.90 28.80 -19.71
C GLN A 263 -18.04 28.05 -21.03
N ASN A 264 -16.99 27.35 -21.47
CA ASN A 264 -17.03 26.58 -22.72
C ASN A 264 -17.46 25.11 -22.51
N GLY A 265 -17.69 24.68 -21.27
CA GLY A 265 -18.10 23.33 -20.93
C GLY A 265 -16.98 22.29 -21.05
N ARG A 266 -15.72 22.72 -20.98
CA ARG A 266 -14.53 21.85 -20.99
C ARG A 266 -13.50 22.46 -20.06
N ARG A 267 -12.65 21.61 -19.52
CA ARG A 267 -11.52 22.05 -18.73
C ARG A 267 -10.38 22.43 -19.67
N ASP A 268 -10.00 23.71 -19.70
CA ASP A 268 -8.85 24.23 -20.45
C ASP A 268 -7.53 24.08 -19.67
N PHE A 269 -6.41 24.24 -20.37
CA PHE A 269 -5.07 23.97 -19.84
C PHE A 269 -4.75 24.64 -18.48
N ALA A 270 -5.08 25.93 -18.33
CA ALA A 270 -4.82 26.69 -17.10
C ALA A 270 -5.96 26.61 -16.06
N GLU A 271 -7.06 25.93 -16.37
CA GLU A 271 -8.20 25.84 -15.46
C GLU A 271 -7.91 24.87 -14.31
N PRO A 272 -8.10 25.32 -13.06
CA PRO A 272 -7.64 24.59 -11.89
C PRO A 272 -8.55 23.41 -11.56
N VAL A 273 -7.92 22.32 -11.14
CA VAL A 273 -8.58 21.17 -10.51
C VAL A 273 -8.70 21.42 -9.01
N LEU A 274 -9.83 21.05 -8.43
CA LEU A 274 -10.17 21.36 -7.04
C LEU A 274 -9.89 20.16 -6.12
N ALA A 275 -9.38 20.46 -4.92
CA ALA A 275 -9.15 19.49 -3.85
C ALA A 275 -9.71 20.01 -2.52
N PHE A 276 -10.43 19.16 -1.81
CA PHE A 276 -11.12 19.44 -0.55
C PHE A 276 -10.73 18.39 0.51
N SER A 277 -9.43 18.14 0.66
CA SER A 277 -8.92 17.03 1.48
C SER A 277 -8.91 17.33 2.99
N HIS A 278 -8.75 18.60 3.37
CA HIS A 278 -8.77 19.06 4.75
C HIS A 278 -8.98 20.57 4.84
N GLU A 279 -9.26 21.07 6.04
CA GLU A 279 -9.23 22.51 6.31
C GLU A 279 -7.82 23.09 6.14
N ARG A 280 -7.68 24.39 5.89
CA ARG A 280 -6.35 25.01 5.75
C ARG A 280 -5.68 25.08 7.12
N PHE A 281 -4.46 24.57 7.23
CA PHE A 281 -3.64 24.68 8.44
C PHE A 281 -2.19 25.06 8.13
N SER A 282 -1.47 25.49 9.16
CA SER A 282 -0.05 25.80 9.10
C SER A 282 0.75 24.70 9.77
N ASP A 283 1.37 23.83 8.97
CA ASP A 283 2.27 22.74 9.37
C ASP A 283 3.63 23.29 9.85
N GLN A 284 3.62 23.94 11.01
CA GLN A 284 4.78 24.63 11.61
C GLN A 284 5.26 23.96 12.90
N GLY A 285 4.56 22.93 13.38
CA GLY A 285 4.76 22.33 14.69
C GLY A 285 4.47 23.31 15.84
N LEU A 286 4.52 22.79 17.07
CA LEU A 286 4.35 23.61 18.29
C LEU A 286 5.67 24.13 18.86
N VAL A 287 6.79 23.54 18.42
CA VAL A 287 8.13 23.78 18.99
C VAL A 287 9.04 24.27 17.88
N ALA A 288 9.82 25.32 18.18
CA ALA A 288 10.83 25.82 17.25
C ALA A 288 11.86 24.73 16.94
N ASP A 289 12.31 24.68 15.69
CA ASP A 289 13.30 23.72 15.18
C ASP A 289 12.86 22.24 15.22
N ASP A 290 11.56 21.95 15.38
CA ASP A 290 11.01 20.58 15.37
C ASP A 290 10.63 20.08 13.96
N LYS A 291 11.54 20.27 13.00
CA LYS A 291 11.30 19.87 11.61
C LYS A 291 11.33 18.36 11.46
N TYR A 292 10.32 17.79 10.80
CA TYR A 292 10.28 16.39 10.43
C TYR A 292 11.43 16.05 9.47
N ASP A 293 12.12 14.98 9.79
CA ASP A 293 13.09 14.34 8.92
C ASP A 293 13.10 12.85 9.24
N TRP A 294 12.77 12.00 8.28
CA TRP A 294 12.58 10.57 8.51
C TRP A 294 13.79 9.88 9.15
N GLN A 295 15.00 10.40 8.93
CA GLN A 295 16.25 9.79 9.41
C GLN A 295 16.70 10.39 10.75
N THR A 296 16.63 11.72 10.89
CA THR A 296 17.25 12.45 12.01
C THR A 296 16.24 12.98 13.02
N ASN A 297 15.00 13.25 12.61
CA ASN A 297 13.90 13.64 13.49
C ASN A 297 12.55 13.06 13.02
N PRO A 298 12.37 11.72 13.08
CA PRO A 298 11.17 11.06 12.55
C PRO A 298 9.89 11.35 13.36
N ARG A 299 10.01 12.06 14.49
CA ARG A 299 8.87 12.50 15.31
C ARG A 299 8.62 14.00 15.21
N GLY A 300 9.36 14.69 14.34
CA GLY A 300 9.19 16.11 14.15
C GLY A 300 7.78 16.43 13.68
N LYS A 301 7.22 17.50 14.22
CA LYS A 301 5.86 17.94 13.90
C LYS A 301 5.81 18.96 12.77
N SER A 302 6.82 19.80 12.64
CA SER A 302 6.85 20.79 11.56
C SER A 302 7.22 20.15 10.22
N GLY A 303 6.39 20.35 9.20
CA GLY A 303 6.60 19.79 7.87
C GLY A 303 6.32 18.28 7.80
N ASN A 304 5.49 17.75 8.69
CA ASN A 304 5.11 16.33 8.71
C ASN A 304 3.83 16.03 7.89
N PHE A 305 3.25 17.05 7.26
CA PHE A 305 2.04 16.99 6.43
C PHE A 305 0.77 16.53 7.16
N LEU A 306 0.77 16.61 8.49
CA LEU A 306 -0.37 16.29 9.33
C LEU A 306 -0.68 17.48 10.22
N TYR A 307 -1.96 17.77 10.40
CA TYR A 307 -2.38 18.65 11.48
C TYR A 307 -2.01 18.06 12.84
N ASP A 308 -1.21 18.79 13.60
CA ASP A 308 -0.90 18.52 15.00
C ASP A 308 -1.75 19.40 15.93
N GLU A 309 -2.30 18.81 17.00
CA GLU A 309 -3.16 19.55 17.93
C GLU A 309 -2.48 20.82 18.46
N GLY A 310 -3.09 21.97 18.20
CA GLY A 310 -2.58 23.30 18.60
C GLY A 310 -1.92 24.08 17.46
N GLU A 311 -1.72 23.48 16.30
CA GLU A 311 -1.33 24.23 15.10
C GLU A 311 -2.44 25.20 14.66
N PRO A 312 -2.09 26.36 14.08
CA PRO A 312 -3.09 27.26 13.53
C PRO A 312 -3.81 26.63 12.34
N PHE A 313 -5.13 26.72 12.33
CA PHE A 313 -5.97 26.34 11.21
C PHE A 313 -7.10 27.35 11.00
N GLU A 314 -7.72 27.28 9.84
CA GLU A 314 -8.88 28.06 9.46
C GLU A 314 -10.15 27.21 9.56
N ASP A 315 -11.00 27.51 10.53
CA ASP A 315 -12.31 26.86 10.78
C ASP A 315 -13.37 27.39 9.79
N THR A 316 -13.08 27.22 8.51
CA THR A 316 -13.90 27.66 7.37
C THR A 316 -14.36 26.47 6.52
N GLY A 317 -14.26 25.26 7.06
CA GLY A 317 -14.59 24.03 6.35
C GLY A 317 -13.62 23.67 5.23
N LEU A 318 -13.94 22.58 4.53
CA LEU A 318 -13.10 21.98 3.50
C LEU A 318 -12.98 22.87 2.25
N ASP A 319 -13.99 23.68 1.93
CA ASP A 319 -13.93 24.62 0.80
C ASP A 319 -13.09 25.87 1.11
N GLY A 320 -12.86 26.18 2.39
CA GLY A 320 -12.02 27.27 2.87
C GLY A 320 -12.69 28.65 2.83
N VAL A 321 -14.00 28.72 2.65
CA VAL A 321 -14.78 29.96 2.52
C VAL A 321 -15.79 30.04 3.67
N ALA A 322 -15.64 31.07 4.51
CA ALA A 322 -16.57 31.29 5.60
C ALA A 322 -18.00 31.59 5.12
N GLY A 323 -18.99 30.97 5.75
CA GLY A 323 -20.42 31.17 5.59
C GLY A 323 -21.09 30.27 4.56
N THR A 324 -20.43 29.20 4.09
CA THR A 324 -20.96 28.29 3.05
C THR A 324 -21.74 27.12 3.64
N GLY A 325 -21.51 26.77 4.91
CA GLY A 325 -22.12 25.68 5.64
C GLY A 325 -21.60 24.30 5.22
N ASP A 326 -20.37 24.21 4.69
CA ASP A 326 -19.77 22.95 4.26
C ASP A 326 -19.22 22.13 5.44
N TYR A 327 -18.54 21.02 5.14
CA TYR A 327 -18.11 20.08 6.18
C TYR A 327 -16.99 20.69 7.03
N GLY A 328 -17.15 20.62 8.35
CA GLY A 328 -16.16 21.13 9.30
C GLY A 328 -16.43 22.56 9.76
N GLU A 329 -17.15 23.37 8.99
CA GLU A 329 -17.20 24.82 9.23
C GLU A 329 -17.76 25.22 10.61
N GLY A 330 -17.01 26.11 11.29
CA GLY A 330 -17.45 26.85 12.46
C GLY A 330 -17.59 26.00 13.72
N ASN A 331 -16.94 24.84 13.77
CA ASN A 331 -17.10 23.88 14.85
C ASN A 331 -15.99 23.94 15.91
N GLY A 332 -14.97 24.77 15.69
CA GLY A 332 -13.88 25.04 16.62
C GLY A 332 -12.79 23.96 16.69
N LYS A 333 -12.73 23.02 15.74
CA LYS A 333 -11.66 22.01 15.63
C LYS A 333 -11.27 21.80 14.16
N PHE A 334 -10.04 21.35 13.95
CA PHE A 334 -9.57 20.99 12.62
C PHE A 334 -10.30 19.74 12.11
N ASP A 335 -10.74 19.78 10.85
CA ASP A 335 -11.34 18.63 10.18
C ASP A 335 -10.62 18.22 8.89
N TYR A 336 -10.43 16.90 8.77
CA TYR A 336 -10.12 16.25 7.51
C TYR A 336 -11.41 15.86 6.80
N ASN A 337 -11.37 15.75 5.47
CA ASN A 337 -12.37 14.99 4.74
C ASN A 337 -12.50 13.58 5.38
N PRO A 338 -13.73 13.11 5.68
CA PRO A 338 -13.96 11.76 6.24
C PRO A 338 -13.31 10.62 5.46
N ASN A 339 -13.19 10.74 4.14
CA ASN A 339 -12.51 9.75 3.30
C ASN A 339 -10.98 9.76 3.52
N VAL A 340 -10.38 10.92 3.79
CA VAL A 340 -8.95 11.00 4.19
C VAL A 340 -8.74 10.31 5.54
N LEU A 341 -9.66 10.45 6.49
CA LEU A 341 -9.60 9.69 7.75
C LEU A 341 -9.72 8.19 7.53
N ASN A 342 -10.54 7.75 6.56
CA ASN A 342 -10.66 6.34 6.21
C ASN A 342 -9.34 5.78 5.63
N ILE A 343 -8.66 6.56 4.79
CA ILE A 343 -7.32 6.26 4.28
C ILE A 343 -6.31 6.16 5.44
N PHE A 344 -6.27 7.16 6.33
CA PHE A 344 -5.30 7.21 7.43
C PHE A 344 -5.46 6.08 8.45
N ARG A 345 -6.67 5.55 8.66
CA ARG A 345 -6.89 4.36 9.50
C ARG A 345 -6.21 3.12 8.95
N GLN A 346 -5.98 3.08 7.65
CA GLN A 346 -5.34 1.96 6.95
C GLN A 346 -3.87 2.26 6.61
N ASN A 347 -3.38 3.46 6.91
CA ASN A 347 -2.01 3.86 6.61
C ASN A 347 -1.00 2.98 7.37
N PRO A 348 -0.12 2.22 6.66
CA PRO A 348 0.84 1.34 7.31
C PRO A 348 1.74 2.05 8.33
N ARG A 349 2.14 3.30 8.09
CA ARG A 349 2.89 4.10 9.08
C ARG A 349 2.08 4.34 10.36
N THR A 350 0.84 4.82 10.23
CA THR A 350 -0.05 5.06 11.38
C THR A 350 -0.29 3.77 12.17
N LEU A 351 -0.48 2.65 11.46
CA LEU A 351 -0.67 1.33 12.08
C LEU A 351 0.57 0.89 12.87
N ILE A 352 1.79 1.06 12.33
CA ILE A 352 3.04 0.76 13.08
C ILE A 352 3.19 1.68 14.29
N GLU A 353 2.97 2.99 14.13
CA GLU A 353 3.16 3.97 15.20
C GLU A 353 2.23 3.74 16.39
N THR A 354 1.04 3.17 16.15
CA THR A 354 0.03 2.88 17.17
C THR A 354 0.00 1.41 17.62
N MET A 355 0.72 0.52 16.95
CA MET A 355 0.76 -0.91 17.27
C MET A 355 1.26 -1.17 18.70
N PRO A 356 0.64 -2.08 19.47
CA PRO A 356 1.15 -2.51 20.76
C PRO A 356 2.59 -3.03 20.68
N GLU A 357 3.41 -2.70 21.67
CA GLU A 357 4.86 -3.03 21.66
C GLU A 357 5.11 -4.53 21.54
N GLY A 358 4.31 -5.37 22.20
CA GLY A 358 4.50 -6.81 22.17
C GLY A 358 4.16 -7.41 20.80
N HIS A 359 3.21 -6.86 20.06
CA HIS A 359 2.95 -7.26 18.67
C HIS A 359 4.09 -6.83 17.75
N LEU A 360 4.51 -5.56 17.84
CA LEU A 360 5.62 -5.03 17.03
C LEU A 360 6.93 -5.79 17.29
N ALA A 361 7.17 -6.20 18.53
CA ALA A 361 8.35 -6.98 18.91
C ALA A 361 8.41 -8.35 18.20
N ARG A 362 7.27 -8.99 17.90
CA ARG A 362 7.26 -10.28 17.18
C ARG A 362 7.49 -10.11 15.68
N LEU A 363 7.01 -9.02 15.09
CA LEU A 363 6.99 -8.86 13.64
C LEU A 363 8.38 -8.66 13.04
N HIS A 364 8.58 -9.23 11.87
CA HIS A 364 9.72 -9.00 11.00
C HIS A 364 9.28 -8.26 9.75
N ILE A 365 9.87 -7.10 9.47
CA ILE A 365 9.43 -6.24 8.37
C ILE A 365 10.54 -6.14 7.34
N TYR A 366 10.21 -6.47 6.09
CA TYR A 366 11.06 -6.21 4.94
C TYR A 366 10.39 -5.14 4.06
N ALA A 367 11.17 -4.17 3.61
CA ALA A 367 10.74 -3.22 2.60
C ALA A 367 11.82 -3.10 1.51
N ASP A 368 11.41 -2.89 0.27
CA ASP A 368 12.28 -2.36 -0.77
C ASP A 368 11.62 -1.21 -1.53
N ALA A 369 12.45 -0.30 -2.05
CA ALA A 369 11.95 0.80 -2.86
C ALA A 369 13.02 1.31 -3.83
N GLY A 370 12.60 1.59 -5.05
CA GLY A 370 13.46 2.12 -6.09
C GLY A 370 13.79 3.59 -5.84
N VAL A 371 15.09 3.93 -5.92
CA VAL A 371 15.60 5.31 -5.78
C VAL A 371 15.31 6.20 -6.99
N ARG A 372 14.63 5.67 -8.02
CA ARG A 372 14.21 6.39 -9.24
C ARG A 372 12.80 6.00 -9.69
N ASP A 373 11.95 5.66 -8.73
CA ASP A 373 10.59 5.22 -9.01
C ASP A 373 9.70 6.42 -9.32
N PHE A 374 8.97 6.39 -10.43
CA PHE A 374 8.04 7.45 -10.82
C PHE A 374 6.91 7.68 -9.81
N LEU A 375 6.56 6.67 -9.01
CA LEU A 375 5.62 6.79 -7.89
C LEU A 375 6.27 7.34 -6.61
N MET A 376 7.56 7.70 -6.66
CA MET A 376 8.34 8.16 -5.51
C MET A 376 8.40 7.12 -4.37
N SER A 377 8.47 5.83 -4.70
CA SER A 377 8.42 4.73 -3.73
C SER A 377 9.43 4.90 -2.60
N ALA A 378 10.70 5.22 -2.91
CA ALA A 378 11.70 5.35 -1.86
C ALA A 378 11.43 6.57 -0.96
N ALA A 379 10.89 7.66 -1.50
CA ALA A 379 10.43 8.77 -0.68
C ALA A 379 9.28 8.34 0.25
N GLY A 380 8.21 7.72 -0.26
CA GLY A 380 7.11 7.23 0.57
C GLY A 380 7.53 6.18 1.61
N THR A 381 8.36 5.20 1.24
CA THR A 381 8.86 4.18 2.17
C THR A 381 9.79 4.77 3.23
N ASN A 382 10.55 5.83 2.94
CA ASN A 382 11.34 6.52 3.98
C ASN A 382 10.46 7.04 5.11
N TRP A 383 9.25 7.54 4.82
CA TRP A 383 8.31 8.03 5.84
C TRP A 383 7.81 6.91 6.76
N LEU A 384 7.40 5.79 6.16
CA LEU A 384 7.08 4.55 6.89
C LEU A 384 8.26 4.12 7.78
N TRP A 385 9.47 4.12 7.22
CA TRP A 385 10.66 3.64 7.91
C TRP A 385 11.05 4.55 9.07
N GLY A 386 10.90 5.87 8.93
CA GLY A 386 11.09 6.82 10.03
C GLY A 386 10.14 6.55 11.19
N GLY A 387 8.85 6.30 10.90
CA GLY A 387 7.86 5.90 11.91
C GLY A 387 8.28 4.64 12.67
N LEU A 388 8.70 3.60 11.95
CA LEU A 388 9.21 2.35 12.53
C LEU A 388 10.49 2.57 13.35
N GLN A 389 11.51 3.24 12.79
CA GLN A 389 12.77 3.52 13.48
C GLN A 389 12.57 4.33 14.76
N SER A 390 11.57 5.23 14.79
CA SER A 390 11.21 5.96 16.01
C SER A 390 10.75 5.03 17.14
N ARG A 391 10.11 3.90 16.81
CA ARG A 391 9.60 2.91 17.78
C ARG A 391 10.67 1.91 18.20
N VAL A 392 11.49 1.42 17.27
CA VAL A 392 12.37 0.27 17.51
C VAL A 392 13.86 0.59 17.48
N GLY A 393 14.25 1.78 17.03
CA GLY A 393 15.65 2.21 16.95
C GLY A 393 16.48 1.33 16.01
N SER A 394 17.69 0.95 16.45
CA SER A 394 18.71 0.32 15.62
C SER A 394 18.40 -1.10 15.14
N VAL A 395 17.30 -1.72 15.58
CA VAL A 395 16.89 -3.04 15.07
C VAL A 395 16.19 -2.94 13.70
N ALA A 396 15.75 -1.75 13.30
CA ALA A 396 15.33 -1.43 11.94
C ALA A 396 16.51 -0.83 11.16
N LYS A 397 17.10 -1.63 10.27
CA LYS A 397 18.25 -1.25 9.45
C LYS A 397 17.84 -0.96 8.02
N ASP A 398 18.35 0.14 7.48
CA ASP A 398 18.23 0.50 6.08
C ASP A 398 19.55 0.34 5.34
N TYR A 399 19.46 -0.02 4.06
CA TYR A 399 20.57 -0.31 3.17
C TYR A 399 20.40 0.46 1.86
N THR A 400 21.51 0.98 1.35
CA THR A 400 21.56 1.64 0.04
C THR A 400 22.13 0.66 -0.97
N ASP A 401 21.35 0.23 -1.96
CA ASP A 401 21.66 -0.86 -2.91
C ASP A 401 21.69 -2.25 -2.23
N PHE A 402 21.32 -3.30 -2.98
CA PHE A 402 21.38 -4.70 -2.55
C PHE A 402 22.79 -5.12 -2.12
N ARG A 403 23.82 -4.63 -2.81
CA ARG A 403 25.22 -4.96 -2.49
C ARG A 403 25.63 -4.54 -1.09
N SER A 404 24.94 -3.58 -0.48
CA SER A 404 25.20 -3.17 0.91
C SER A 404 24.76 -4.20 1.95
N LEU A 405 23.97 -5.22 1.56
CA LEU A 405 23.69 -6.39 2.41
C LEU A 405 24.89 -7.36 2.44
N THR A 406 25.76 -7.32 1.43
CA THR A 406 26.96 -8.18 1.31
C THR A 406 28.17 -7.35 0.87
N PRO A 407 28.62 -6.37 1.66
CA PRO A 407 29.63 -5.40 1.22
C PRO A 407 31.02 -6.01 0.98
N ALA A 408 31.25 -7.25 1.42
CA ALA A 408 32.48 -8.00 1.17
C ALA A 408 32.52 -8.70 -0.19
N GLU A 409 31.40 -8.75 -0.92
CA GLU A 409 31.27 -9.45 -2.19
C GLU A 409 31.35 -8.47 -3.37
N GLU A 410 31.97 -8.91 -4.48
CA GLU A 410 32.04 -8.12 -5.72
C GLU A 410 30.69 -8.07 -6.46
N GLU A 411 29.93 -9.17 -6.39
CA GLU A 411 28.60 -9.32 -6.98
C GLU A 411 27.57 -9.64 -5.90
N TYR A 412 26.35 -9.14 -6.07
CA TYR A 412 25.28 -9.43 -5.13
C TYR A 412 24.76 -10.86 -5.30
N ASP A 413 24.71 -11.60 -4.19
CA ASP A 413 24.14 -12.94 -4.11
C ASP A 413 23.32 -13.04 -2.81
N PHE A 414 22.00 -13.13 -2.95
CA PHE A 414 21.08 -13.18 -1.82
C PHE A 414 21.32 -14.42 -0.93
N LEU A 415 21.92 -15.50 -1.43
CA LEU A 415 22.23 -16.70 -0.64
C LEU A 415 23.40 -16.49 0.32
N LYS A 416 24.23 -15.46 0.09
CA LYS A 416 25.36 -15.09 0.95
C LYS A 416 25.02 -14.04 1.99
N VAL A 417 23.82 -13.45 1.93
CA VAL A 417 23.37 -12.50 2.94
C VAL A 417 23.13 -13.23 4.26
N ASP A 418 23.70 -12.73 5.34
CA ASP A 418 23.39 -13.20 6.69
C ASP A 418 22.17 -12.44 7.22
N PHE A 419 21.01 -13.09 7.10
CA PHE A 419 19.75 -12.54 7.58
C PHE A 419 19.52 -12.74 9.08
N ALA A 420 20.49 -13.20 9.89
CA ALA A 420 20.29 -13.26 11.34
C ALA A 420 19.86 -11.87 11.89
N PRO A 421 18.85 -11.77 12.79
CA PRO A 421 18.32 -10.47 13.25
C PRO A 421 19.39 -9.51 13.78
N GLU A 422 20.43 -10.03 14.42
CA GLU A 422 21.58 -9.29 14.94
C GLU A 422 22.51 -8.75 13.84
N VAL A 423 22.57 -9.43 12.69
CA VAL A 423 23.43 -9.05 11.55
C VAL A 423 22.67 -8.13 10.59
N SER A 424 21.60 -8.61 9.95
CA SER A 424 20.84 -7.80 8.98
C SER A 424 19.93 -6.76 9.63
N GLY A 425 19.62 -6.89 10.93
CA GLY A 425 18.51 -6.18 11.55
C GLY A 425 17.25 -7.06 11.59
N ARG A 426 16.39 -6.81 12.58
CA ARG A 426 15.08 -7.47 12.72
C ARG A 426 14.10 -7.01 11.65
N HIS A 427 14.22 -5.73 11.27
CA HIS A 427 13.53 -5.14 10.14
C HIS A 427 14.59 -4.63 9.14
N VAL A 428 14.37 -4.87 7.86
CA VAL A 428 15.29 -4.56 6.76
C VAL A 428 14.59 -3.70 5.72
N TYR A 429 15.20 -2.57 5.35
CA TYR A 429 14.76 -1.74 4.24
C TYR A 429 15.88 -1.58 3.21
N VAL A 430 15.62 -1.89 1.95
CA VAL A 430 16.58 -1.73 0.85
C VAL A 430 16.12 -0.65 -0.12
N ARG A 431 16.87 0.44 -0.22
CA ARG A 431 16.73 1.44 -1.28
C ARG A 431 17.54 0.99 -2.48
N TYR A 432 16.91 0.33 -3.45
CA TYR A 432 17.61 -0.26 -4.58
C TYR A 432 17.79 0.70 -5.75
N GLY A 433 18.82 0.44 -6.54
CA GLY A 433 19.36 1.36 -7.56
C GLY A 433 20.66 1.98 -7.07
N ASN A 434 21.62 2.14 -7.98
CA ASN A 434 22.91 2.73 -7.67
C ASN A 434 22.78 4.27 -7.68
N PRO A 435 23.02 4.96 -6.55
CA PRO A 435 22.98 6.43 -6.50
C PRO A 435 23.94 7.08 -7.50
N ASP A 436 25.08 6.43 -7.73
CA ASP A 436 26.15 6.87 -8.64
C ASP A 436 26.07 6.21 -10.03
N ALA A 437 24.88 5.70 -10.41
CA ALA A 437 24.67 5.05 -11.71
C ALA A 437 25.05 5.97 -12.87
N SER A 438 25.67 5.39 -13.91
CA SER A 438 25.91 6.12 -15.14
C SER A 438 24.58 6.46 -15.82
N ALA A 439 24.54 7.52 -16.64
CA ALA A 439 23.34 7.85 -17.41
C ALA A 439 22.85 6.66 -18.27
N ARG A 440 23.78 5.79 -18.72
CA ARG A 440 23.43 4.57 -19.46
C ARG A 440 22.67 3.57 -18.59
N ASP A 441 23.07 3.39 -17.33
CA ASP A 441 22.46 2.42 -16.42
C ASP A 441 21.11 2.94 -15.89
N VAL A 442 21.02 4.24 -15.60
CA VAL A 442 19.74 4.93 -15.36
C VAL A 442 18.80 4.72 -16.54
N ASN A 443 19.28 4.92 -17.77
CA ASN A 443 18.48 4.70 -18.98
C ASN A 443 18.13 3.23 -19.27
N ARG A 444 18.64 2.29 -18.46
CA ARG A 444 18.27 0.86 -18.51
C ARG A 444 17.34 0.47 -17.36
N GLY A 445 16.91 1.44 -16.56
CA GLY A 445 15.94 1.27 -15.48
C GLY A 445 16.55 1.17 -14.08
N ASP A 446 17.84 1.47 -13.87
CA ASP A 446 18.45 1.35 -12.53
C ASP A 446 17.69 2.16 -11.45
N GLY A 447 17.13 1.45 -10.47
CA GLY A 447 16.35 2.06 -9.38
C GLY A 447 14.91 2.41 -9.72
N HIS A 448 14.40 2.04 -10.91
CA HIS A 448 13.02 2.32 -11.30
C HIS A 448 12.01 1.39 -10.63
N HIS A 449 10.71 1.63 -10.84
CA HIS A 449 9.61 0.87 -10.22
C HIS A 449 9.75 -0.65 -10.28
N VAL A 450 10.20 -1.19 -11.42
CA VAL A 450 10.52 -2.61 -11.58
C VAL A 450 12.04 -2.82 -11.61
N GLY A 451 12.74 -1.98 -12.36
CA GLY A 451 14.18 -2.07 -12.56
C GLY A 451 14.58 -3.02 -13.71
N PRO A 452 15.90 -3.12 -14.01
CA PRO A 452 16.43 -4.15 -14.89
C PRO A 452 16.24 -5.56 -14.30
N ALA A 453 16.43 -6.59 -15.13
CA ALA A 453 16.12 -7.99 -14.77
C ALA A 453 16.83 -8.48 -13.50
N ASP A 454 18.05 -8.04 -13.24
CA ASP A 454 18.79 -8.33 -12.01
C ASP A 454 18.12 -7.70 -10.77
N GLN A 455 17.63 -6.45 -10.86
CA GLN A 455 16.88 -5.83 -9.77
C GLN A 455 15.55 -6.53 -9.52
N VAL A 456 14.84 -6.96 -10.56
CA VAL A 456 13.61 -7.76 -10.42
C VAL A 456 13.86 -9.03 -9.60
N LEU A 457 14.89 -9.80 -9.97
CA LEU A 457 15.25 -11.01 -9.26
C LEU A 457 15.73 -10.72 -7.84
N ASN A 458 16.58 -9.71 -7.66
CA ASN A 458 17.13 -9.37 -6.36
C ASN A 458 16.05 -8.92 -5.38
N ARG A 459 15.12 -8.06 -5.79
CA ARG A 459 13.98 -7.62 -4.96
C ARG A 459 13.19 -8.80 -4.43
N PHE A 460 12.81 -9.69 -5.33
CA PHE A 460 11.97 -10.84 -5.01
C PHE A 460 12.70 -11.89 -4.18
N LEU A 461 13.90 -12.30 -4.58
CA LEU A 461 14.64 -13.36 -3.88
C LEU A 461 15.16 -12.89 -2.52
N THR A 462 15.54 -11.62 -2.38
CA THR A 462 16.02 -11.06 -1.11
C THR A 462 14.90 -10.97 -0.08
N SER A 463 13.72 -10.47 -0.47
CA SER A 463 12.58 -10.36 0.44
C SER A 463 12.13 -11.73 0.94
N LEU A 464 12.05 -12.71 0.04
CA LEU A 464 11.65 -14.07 0.37
C LEU A 464 12.71 -14.77 1.21
N ALA A 465 13.99 -14.61 0.89
CA ALA A 465 15.09 -15.14 1.70
C ALA A 465 15.12 -14.53 3.10
N PHE A 466 14.82 -13.24 3.24
CA PHE A 466 14.61 -12.59 4.53
C PHE A 466 13.42 -13.23 5.26
N LEU A 467 12.23 -13.28 4.67
CA LEU A 467 11.01 -13.77 5.32
C LEU A 467 11.15 -15.23 5.78
N GLN A 468 11.60 -16.11 4.90
CA GLN A 468 11.80 -17.53 5.25
C GLN A 468 12.91 -17.73 6.31
N SER A 469 13.85 -16.79 6.45
CA SER A 469 14.85 -16.86 7.52
C SER A 469 14.27 -16.58 8.91
N ARG A 470 13.05 -16.04 8.98
CA ARG A 470 12.32 -15.73 10.22
C ARG A 470 11.40 -16.85 10.69
N ILE A 471 11.24 -17.90 9.89
CA ILE A 471 10.45 -19.07 10.27
C ILE A 471 11.08 -19.71 11.51
N VAL A 472 10.28 -19.90 12.56
CA VAL A 472 10.68 -20.61 13.77
C VAL A 472 10.73 -22.11 13.50
N ASP A 473 11.81 -22.77 13.93
CA ASP A 473 12.08 -24.19 13.65
C ASP A 473 11.90 -24.54 12.16
N PRO A 474 12.70 -23.95 11.25
CA PRO A 474 12.53 -24.16 9.82
C PRO A 474 12.96 -25.58 9.42
N ASP A 475 12.10 -26.32 8.72
CA ASP A 475 12.51 -27.56 8.06
C ASP A 475 13.32 -27.24 6.80
N ARG A 476 14.59 -27.59 6.82
CA ARG A 476 15.53 -27.42 5.69
C ARG A 476 16.08 -28.74 5.20
N LEU A 477 15.61 -29.88 5.69
CA LEU A 477 16.18 -31.16 5.29
C LEU A 477 15.88 -31.43 3.81
N GLU A 478 16.89 -31.81 3.04
CA GLU A 478 16.71 -32.28 1.66
C GLU A 478 15.69 -33.43 1.64
N VAL A 479 14.88 -33.47 0.57
CA VAL A 479 13.87 -34.52 0.38
C VAL A 479 14.36 -35.51 -0.67
N ASP A 480 14.29 -36.80 -0.35
CA ASP A 480 14.68 -37.88 -1.28
C ASP A 480 13.73 -37.93 -2.50
N GLU A 481 12.44 -37.65 -2.29
CA GLU A 481 11.40 -37.58 -3.32
C GLU A 481 10.69 -36.22 -3.25
N ALA A 482 11.05 -35.31 -4.17
CA ALA A 482 10.52 -33.96 -4.18
C ALA A 482 9.04 -33.86 -4.65
N GLY A 483 8.52 -34.91 -5.30
CA GLY A 483 7.21 -34.93 -5.95
C GLY A 483 7.23 -34.34 -7.36
N GLU A 484 6.13 -34.51 -8.11
CA GLU A 484 5.99 -33.89 -9.44
C GLU A 484 5.58 -32.43 -9.31
N VAL A 485 6.36 -31.53 -9.92
CA VAL A 485 6.17 -30.08 -9.86
C VAL A 485 4.76 -29.64 -10.29
N ASN A 486 4.17 -30.32 -11.28
CA ASN A 486 2.82 -30.00 -11.77
C ASN A 486 1.70 -30.30 -10.78
N GLU A 487 1.94 -31.18 -9.79
CA GLU A 487 1.00 -31.48 -8.70
C GLU A 487 1.18 -30.53 -7.50
N LEU A 488 2.20 -29.67 -7.56
CA LEU A 488 2.62 -28.81 -6.44
C LEU A 488 2.41 -27.32 -6.73
N ILE A 489 1.96 -26.96 -7.93
CA ILE A 489 1.68 -25.58 -8.34
C ILE A 489 0.29 -25.58 -8.98
N GLU A 490 -0.73 -25.13 -8.25
CA GLU A 490 -2.12 -25.35 -8.63
C GLU A 490 -2.93 -24.04 -8.58
N PRO A 491 -3.73 -23.73 -9.62
CA PRO A 491 -4.84 -22.78 -9.49
C PRO A 491 -6.01 -23.44 -8.76
N LYS A 492 -6.67 -22.70 -7.88
CA LYS A 492 -7.79 -23.15 -7.04
C LYS A 492 -8.87 -22.09 -6.96
N THR A 493 -10.03 -22.49 -6.45
CA THR A 493 -11.12 -21.60 -6.07
C THR A 493 -11.63 -21.93 -4.68
N PHE A 494 -12.26 -20.95 -4.03
CA PHE A 494 -13.07 -21.16 -2.85
C PHE A 494 -14.28 -20.22 -2.89
N TYR A 495 -15.34 -20.54 -2.15
CA TYR A 495 -16.48 -19.64 -2.01
C TYR A 495 -16.21 -18.58 -0.94
N SER A 496 -16.11 -17.31 -1.35
CA SER A 496 -16.06 -16.16 -0.44
C SER A 496 -17.46 -15.77 0.00
N GLN A 497 -17.68 -15.68 1.31
CA GLN A 497 -18.95 -15.24 1.89
C GLN A 497 -19.10 -13.72 1.75
N SER A 498 -18.01 -12.98 1.92
CA SER A 498 -17.99 -11.52 1.81
C SER A 498 -18.27 -11.04 0.38
N LEU A 499 -17.74 -11.71 -0.64
CA LEU A 499 -18.00 -11.42 -2.07
C LEU A 499 -19.19 -12.19 -2.65
N LYS A 500 -19.71 -13.19 -1.92
CA LYS A 500 -20.86 -14.03 -2.28
C LYS A 500 -20.67 -14.81 -3.59
N ARG A 501 -19.45 -15.28 -3.87
CA ARG A 501 -19.10 -15.98 -5.11
C ARG A 501 -17.88 -16.88 -4.94
N GLU A 502 -17.64 -17.73 -5.93
CA GLU A 502 -16.35 -18.40 -6.09
C GLU A 502 -15.28 -17.36 -6.42
N TRP A 503 -14.16 -17.43 -5.72
CA TRP A 503 -13.00 -16.57 -5.89
C TRP A 503 -11.75 -17.41 -6.11
N LYS A 504 -10.82 -16.92 -6.93
CA LYS A 504 -9.65 -17.69 -7.36
C LYS A 504 -8.43 -17.39 -6.48
N TYR A 505 -7.54 -18.38 -6.38
CA TYR A 505 -6.22 -18.22 -5.78
C TYR A 505 -5.24 -19.23 -6.38
N GLY A 506 -3.95 -18.89 -6.35
CA GLY A 506 -2.87 -19.84 -6.66
C GLY A 506 -2.28 -20.44 -5.38
N ILE A 507 -1.81 -21.67 -5.44
CA ILE A 507 -1.07 -22.30 -4.33
C ILE A 507 0.14 -23.08 -4.82
N VAL A 508 1.24 -22.97 -4.07
CA VAL A 508 2.49 -23.72 -4.28
C VAL A 508 2.83 -24.49 -3.01
N PHE A 509 2.98 -25.80 -3.15
CA PHE A 509 3.34 -26.70 -2.07
C PHE A 509 4.85 -26.94 -2.00
N PRO A 510 5.41 -27.15 -0.79
CA PRO A 510 6.82 -27.46 -0.65
C PRO A 510 7.15 -28.85 -1.22
N PRO A 511 8.43 -29.08 -1.60
CA PRO A 511 8.92 -30.39 -2.00
C PRO A 511 8.59 -31.48 -0.98
N GLY A 512 8.13 -32.62 -1.47
CA GLY A 512 7.76 -33.77 -0.64
C GLY A 512 6.34 -33.70 -0.04
N TYR A 513 5.60 -32.59 -0.19
CA TYR A 513 4.27 -32.41 0.40
C TYR A 513 3.28 -33.54 0.07
N ALA A 514 3.26 -34.05 -1.16
CA ALA A 514 2.33 -35.11 -1.56
C ALA A 514 2.80 -36.54 -1.16
N THR A 515 4.01 -36.68 -0.62
CA THR A 515 4.60 -38.00 -0.35
C THR A 515 4.09 -38.61 0.94
N LYS A 516 4.11 -39.94 1.02
CA LYS A 516 3.72 -40.68 2.22
C LYS A 516 4.64 -40.40 3.41
N ALA A 517 5.93 -40.12 3.16
CA ALA A 517 6.91 -39.83 4.20
C ALA A 517 6.59 -38.54 4.98
N HIS A 518 5.95 -37.57 4.32
CA HIS A 518 5.67 -36.24 4.86
C HIS A 518 4.15 -35.99 5.07
N GLU A 519 3.34 -37.05 5.18
CA GLU A 519 1.88 -36.93 5.25
C GLU A 519 1.36 -36.25 6.54
N ASN A 520 2.17 -36.27 7.60
CA ASN A 520 1.84 -35.67 8.90
C ASN A 520 2.51 -34.31 9.11
N ASP A 521 3.35 -33.87 8.17
CA ASP A 521 4.09 -32.63 8.29
C ASP A 521 3.16 -31.45 8.03
N ARG A 522 3.40 -30.38 8.79
CA ARG A 522 2.70 -29.10 8.70
C ARG A 522 3.69 -28.00 8.39
N TYR A 523 3.26 -27.05 7.56
CA TYR A 523 4.15 -26.06 6.97
C TYR A 523 3.73 -24.63 7.32
N PRO A 524 4.68 -23.70 7.48
CA PRO A 524 4.39 -22.27 7.44
C PRO A 524 3.77 -21.86 6.11
N VAL A 525 3.12 -20.69 6.07
CA VAL A 525 2.46 -20.16 4.87
C VAL A 525 2.92 -18.73 4.58
N LEU A 526 3.23 -18.45 3.33
CA LEU A 526 3.40 -17.09 2.80
C LEU A 526 2.21 -16.74 1.91
N TYR A 527 1.52 -15.65 2.19
CA TYR A 527 0.53 -15.04 1.29
C TYR A 527 1.22 -13.96 0.46
N MET A 528 1.31 -14.15 -0.85
CA MET A 528 2.01 -13.27 -1.78
C MET A 528 1.03 -12.53 -2.70
N LEU A 529 0.84 -11.25 -2.45
CA LEU A 529 -0.09 -10.38 -3.17
C LEU A 529 0.55 -9.83 -4.45
N HIS A 530 -0.17 -9.87 -5.57
CA HIS A 530 0.33 -9.44 -6.87
C HIS A 530 0.15 -7.93 -7.11
N GLY A 531 0.80 -7.43 -8.16
CA GLY A 531 0.67 -6.04 -8.60
C GLY A 531 -0.63 -5.77 -9.34
N GLN A 532 -0.94 -4.49 -9.55
CA GLN A 532 -2.09 -4.04 -10.32
C GLN A 532 -2.02 -4.59 -11.76
N GLY A 533 -3.17 -5.00 -12.32
CA GLY A 533 -3.24 -5.58 -13.66
C GLY A 533 -2.70 -7.01 -13.80
N MET A 534 -2.25 -7.65 -12.71
CA MET A 534 -1.90 -9.07 -12.67
C MET A 534 -3.08 -9.91 -12.14
N GLU A 535 -2.91 -11.23 -12.16
CA GLU A 535 -3.77 -12.20 -11.48
C GLU A 535 -2.93 -13.24 -10.73
N SER A 536 -3.55 -13.96 -9.80
CA SER A 536 -2.89 -14.99 -8.99
C SER A 536 -2.11 -16.01 -9.82
N GLU A 537 -2.66 -16.43 -10.97
CA GLU A 537 -2.03 -17.40 -11.86
C GLU A 537 -0.77 -16.87 -12.53
N SER A 538 -0.66 -15.54 -12.71
CA SER A 538 0.53 -14.91 -13.28
C SER A 538 1.76 -15.13 -12.41
N LEU A 539 1.59 -15.33 -11.11
CA LEU A 539 2.68 -15.59 -10.17
C LEU A 539 2.99 -17.08 -10.01
N LEU A 540 2.14 -18.01 -10.43
CA LEU A 540 2.36 -19.44 -10.26
C LEU A 540 3.66 -19.93 -10.93
N ALA A 541 4.03 -19.34 -12.07
CA ALA A 541 5.29 -19.65 -12.75
C ALA A 541 6.53 -19.37 -11.86
N SER A 542 6.44 -18.40 -10.94
CA SER A 542 7.51 -18.12 -9.97
C SER A 542 7.68 -19.25 -8.94
N GLY A 543 6.65 -20.07 -8.74
CA GLY A 543 6.65 -21.27 -7.89
C GLY A 543 7.76 -22.26 -8.21
N LEU A 544 8.20 -22.32 -9.48
CA LEU A 544 9.31 -23.18 -9.91
C LEU A 544 10.64 -22.80 -9.26
N PHE A 545 10.92 -21.49 -9.13
CA PHE A 545 12.14 -21.02 -8.49
C PHE A 545 12.12 -21.32 -6.99
N PHE A 546 10.95 -21.15 -6.36
CA PHE A 546 10.78 -21.43 -4.94
C PHE A 546 10.97 -22.89 -4.62
N PHE A 547 10.35 -23.75 -5.42
CA PHE A 547 10.48 -25.18 -5.31
C PHE A 547 11.96 -25.59 -5.36
N ALA A 548 12.74 -25.04 -6.29
CA ALA A 548 14.16 -25.35 -6.40
C ALA A 548 14.96 -25.00 -5.14
N TYR A 549 14.75 -23.82 -4.55
CA TYR A 549 15.44 -23.42 -3.31
C TYR A 549 14.97 -24.17 -2.07
N GLN A 550 13.73 -24.66 -2.06
CA GLN A 550 13.22 -25.51 -0.98
C GLN A 550 13.63 -26.99 -1.13
N ALA A 551 13.93 -27.44 -2.35
CA ALA A 551 14.24 -28.84 -2.63
C ALA A 551 15.70 -29.20 -2.38
N GLY A 552 16.61 -28.23 -2.54
CA GLY A 552 18.03 -28.44 -2.38
C GLY A 552 18.79 -27.13 -2.20
N SER A 553 20.11 -27.19 -2.27
CA SER A 553 20.95 -26.02 -2.08
C SER A 553 21.98 -25.85 -3.19
N ALA A 554 22.20 -24.61 -3.61
CA ALA A 554 23.34 -24.18 -4.43
C ALA A 554 24.61 -23.97 -3.59
N VAL A 555 24.51 -23.92 -2.26
CA VAL A 555 25.60 -23.69 -1.32
C VAL A 555 26.22 -25.00 -0.85
N GLN A 556 27.47 -25.26 -1.24
CA GLN A 556 28.17 -26.54 -0.95
C GLN A 556 28.19 -26.91 0.55
N ALA A 557 28.26 -25.93 1.44
CA ALA A 557 28.23 -26.19 2.88
C ALA A 557 26.89 -26.78 3.35
N ARG A 558 25.76 -26.33 2.78
CA ARG A 558 24.41 -26.85 3.07
C ARG A 558 24.20 -28.21 2.43
N GLN A 559 24.65 -28.41 1.19
CA GLN A 559 24.64 -29.73 0.53
C GLN A 559 25.34 -30.81 1.37
N ARG A 560 26.50 -30.48 1.99
CA ARG A 560 27.20 -31.42 2.90
C ARG A 560 26.43 -31.76 4.17
N ARG A 561 25.47 -30.92 4.56
CA ARG A 561 24.57 -31.15 5.71
C ARG A 561 23.21 -31.73 5.28
N HIS A 562 23.01 -32.01 3.99
CA HIS A 562 21.71 -32.40 3.44
C HIS A 562 20.63 -31.37 3.73
N GLU A 563 20.97 -30.09 3.53
CA GLU A 563 20.08 -28.96 3.75
C GLU A 563 19.77 -28.20 2.46
N SER A 564 18.53 -27.72 2.32
CA SER A 564 18.07 -26.81 1.28
C SER A 564 18.44 -25.35 1.57
N ASP A 565 18.43 -24.51 0.52
CA ASP A 565 18.70 -23.08 0.66
C ASP A 565 17.60 -22.36 1.44
N TRP A 566 16.35 -22.76 1.22
CA TRP A 566 15.17 -22.22 1.90
C TRP A 566 14.46 -23.29 2.74
N ALA A 567 13.84 -22.85 3.83
CA ALA A 567 12.93 -23.69 4.59
C ALA A 567 11.75 -24.16 3.72
N LYS A 568 11.10 -25.26 4.10
CA LYS A 568 9.86 -25.72 3.45
C LYS A 568 8.66 -24.92 3.95
N PHE A 569 7.93 -24.29 3.04
CA PHE A 569 6.70 -23.56 3.33
C PHE A 569 5.75 -23.54 2.12
N ILE A 570 4.46 -23.39 2.41
CA ILE A 570 3.41 -23.20 1.41
C ILE A 570 3.40 -21.73 0.97
N ILE A 571 3.16 -21.48 -0.31
CA ILE A 571 2.97 -20.13 -0.83
C ILE A 571 1.58 -20.06 -1.43
N VAL A 572 0.79 -19.07 -1.01
CA VAL A 572 -0.54 -18.79 -1.53
C VAL A 572 -0.47 -17.46 -2.28
N PHE A 573 -1.07 -17.41 -3.46
CA PHE A 573 -1.22 -16.20 -4.27
C PHE A 573 -2.71 -15.83 -4.29
N PRO A 574 -3.18 -14.98 -3.37
CA PRO A 574 -4.53 -14.44 -3.43
C PRO A 574 -4.77 -13.66 -4.73
N ASP A 575 -5.98 -13.75 -5.27
CA ASP A 575 -6.34 -12.98 -6.45
C ASP A 575 -6.92 -11.63 -6.08
N SER A 576 -6.29 -10.60 -6.62
CA SER A 576 -6.58 -9.18 -6.38
C SER A 576 -6.96 -8.48 -7.69
N LYS A 577 -7.24 -9.26 -8.74
CA LYS A 577 -7.65 -8.76 -10.05
C LYS A 577 -9.08 -8.27 -9.97
N CYS A 578 -9.33 -7.12 -10.58
CA CYS A 578 -10.69 -6.65 -10.81
C CYS A 578 -11.39 -7.57 -11.83
N PRO A 579 -12.56 -8.13 -11.50
CA PRO A 579 -13.32 -8.92 -12.46
C PRO A 579 -13.80 -8.05 -13.61
N ASP A 580 -14.08 -8.68 -14.75
CA ASP A 580 -14.42 -7.97 -15.98
C ASP A 580 -15.67 -7.09 -15.81
N GLU A 581 -15.70 -5.93 -16.49
CA GLU A 581 -16.71 -4.86 -16.34
C GLU A 581 -18.17 -5.32 -16.51
N ASP A 582 -18.40 -6.41 -17.25
CA ASP A 582 -19.72 -6.99 -17.48
C ASP A 582 -20.27 -7.79 -16.28
N GLU A 583 -19.46 -8.04 -15.26
CA GLU A 583 -19.90 -8.69 -14.03
C GLU A 583 -20.52 -7.70 -13.05
N ALA A 584 -21.85 -7.75 -12.91
CA ALA A 584 -22.59 -6.89 -12.00
C ALA A 584 -22.04 -6.93 -10.56
N GLY A 585 -21.79 -5.73 -9.99
CA GLY A 585 -21.43 -5.54 -8.59
C GLY A 585 -19.95 -5.33 -8.29
N PHE A 586 -19.10 -5.10 -9.30
CA PHE A 586 -17.70 -4.71 -9.08
C PHE A 586 -17.46 -3.22 -9.24
N GLU A 587 -16.66 -2.71 -8.34
CA GLU A 587 -16.30 -1.31 -8.23
C GLU A 587 -14.77 -1.20 -8.19
N CYS A 588 -14.13 -1.60 -9.30
CA CYS A 588 -12.74 -1.29 -9.64
C CYS A 588 -12.47 -1.58 -11.12
N SER A 589 -11.46 -0.93 -11.69
CA SER A 589 -11.02 -1.07 -13.09
C SER A 589 -9.84 -2.02 -13.20
N SER A 590 -8.84 -1.92 -12.32
CA SER A 590 -7.55 -2.56 -12.54
C SER A 590 -6.80 -3.08 -11.33
N GLY A 591 -7.22 -2.70 -10.13
CA GLY A 591 -6.77 -3.29 -8.88
C GLY A 591 -7.76 -3.03 -7.74
N ASN A 592 -7.89 -4.01 -6.84
CA ASN A 592 -8.76 -3.89 -5.67
C ASN A 592 -8.03 -3.47 -4.38
N PHE A 593 -6.70 -3.28 -4.45
CA PHE A 593 -5.84 -2.87 -3.33
C PHE A 593 -5.95 -3.72 -2.05
N ASN A 594 -6.55 -4.91 -2.13
CA ASN A 594 -6.83 -5.81 -1.01
C ASN A 594 -7.57 -5.16 0.16
N THR A 595 -8.35 -4.10 -0.11
CA THR A 595 -9.09 -3.37 0.92
C THR A 595 -10.61 -3.56 0.81
N ASN A 596 -11.33 -3.34 1.90
CA ASN A 596 -12.78 -3.28 1.86
C ASN A 596 -13.23 -1.93 1.28
N HIS A 597 -13.82 -1.95 0.09
CA HIS A 597 -14.21 -0.76 -0.64
C HIS A 597 -15.44 -0.11 0.02
N PRO A 598 -15.43 1.21 0.29
CA PRO A 598 -16.67 1.94 0.53
C PRO A 598 -17.54 1.98 -0.73
N GLY A 599 -16.94 1.96 -1.92
CA GLY A 599 -17.69 1.87 -3.17
C GLY A 599 -18.37 3.16 -3.62
N PHE A 600 -19.41 3.06 -4.43
CA PHE A 600 -20.17 4.26 -4.84
C PHE A 600 -21.13 4.76 -3.76
N ASP A 601 -21.71 3.87 -2.95
CA ASP A 601 -22.83 4.20 -2.05
C ASP A 601 -22.60 3.79 -0.59
N GLY A 602 -21.38 3.36 -0.25
CA GLY A 602 -21.03 2.85 1.08
C GLY A 602 -21.19 1.33 1.25
N ASN A 603 -21.63 0.61 0.22
CA ASN A 603 -21.83 -0.85 0.25
C ASN A 603 -20.90 -1.63 -0.70
N GLY A 604 -19.70 -1.11 -0.94
CA GLY A 604 -18.74 -1.71 -1.85
C GLY A 604 -18.24 -3.12 -1.45
N PRO A 605 -17.51 -3.79 -2.37
CA PRO A 605 -16.97 -5.13 -2.15
C PRO A 605 -15.97 -5.21 -1.00
N ARG A 606 -15.90 -6.38 -0.35
CA ARG A 606 -15.19 -6.59 0.91
C ARG A 606 -13.92 -7.45 0.72
N TYR A 607 -12.90 -6.90 0.06
CA TYR A 607 -11.70 -7.68 -0.33
C TYR A 607 -10.73 -7.99 0.82
N THR A 608 -10.66 -7.18 1.89
CA THR A 608 -9.89 -7.58 3.07
C THR A 608 -10.55 -8.77 3.76
N ASP A 609 -11.88 -8.73 3.88
CA ASP A 609 -12.64 -9.81 4.51
C ASP A 609 -12.50 -11.09 3.67
N GLU A 610 -12.54 -10.99 2.33
CA GLU A 610 -12.27 -12.12 1.43
C GLU A 610 -10.89 -12.72 1.64
N LEU A 611 -9.83 -11.90 1.76
CA LEU A 611 -8.49 -12.43 1.98
C LEU A 611 -8.39 -13.18 3.32
N LEU A 612 -9.03 -12.69 4.37
CA LEU A 612 -9.07 -13.37 5.68
C LEU A 612 -9.89 -14.67 5.61
N GLU A 613 -10.97 -14.71 4.82
CA GLU A 613 -11.70 -15.95 4.51
C GLU A 613 -10.82 -16.95 3.74
N LEU A 614 -10.03 -16.49 2.76
CA LEU A 614 -9.07 -17.32 2.04
C LEU A 614 -8.02 -17.91 2.99
N MET A 615 -7.48 -17.11 3.90
CA MET A 615 -6.54 -17.60 4.93
C MET A 615 -7.17 -18.72 5.75
N ALA A 616 -8.43 -18.54 6.19
CA ALA A 616 -9.15 -19.54 6.98
C ALA A 616 -9.43 -20.82 6.16
N HIS A 617 -9.77 -20.67 4.88
CA HIS A 617 -9.96 -21.78 3.95
C HIS A 617 -8.66 -22.59 3.79
N VAL A 618 -7.52 -21.92 3.63
CA VAL A 618 -6.20 -22.54 3.48
C VAL A 618 -5.85 -23.37 4.72
N GLU A 619 -6.08 -22.86 5.92
CA GLU A 619 -5.80 -23.59 7.18
C GLU A 619 -6.70 -24.80 7.42
N GLN A 620 -7.95 -24.73 6.94
CA GLN A 620 -8.90 -25.83 7.07
C GLN A 620 -8.63 -26.94 6.03
N THR A 621 -8.07 -26.56 4.88
CA THR A 621 -7.92 -27.46 3.73
C THR A 621 -6.52 -28.09 3.67
N TYR A 622 -5.48 -27.36 4.07
CA TYR A 622 -4.08 -27.76 3.89
C TYR A 622 -3.36 -27.94 5.23
N ARG A 623 -2.20 -28.62 5.19
CA ARG A 623 -1.41 -28.92 6.39
C ARG A 623 -0.56 -27.71 6.78
N VAL A 624 -1.21 -26.74 7.40
CA VAL A 624 -0.59 -25.51 7.92
C VAL A 624 -0.17 -25.70 9.38
N ARG A 625 0.95 -25.10 9.80
CA ARG A 625 1.38 -25.08 11.20
C ARG A 625 0.41 -24.26 12.05
N THR A 626 0.12 -24.75 13.25
CA THR A 626 -0.72 -24.04 14.21
C THR A 626 0.13 -23.02 14.98
N PRO A 627 -0.40 -21.81 15.25
CA PRO A 627 0.30 -20.84 16.08
C PRO A 627 0.69 -21.41 17.45
N GLU A 628 1.89 -21.06 17.94
CA GLU A 628 2.45 -21.61 19.17
C GLU A 628 3.14 -20.55 20.04
N GLU A 629 3.02 -20.69 21.35
CA GLU A 629 3.74 -19.91 22.35
C GLU A 629 5.15 -20.49 22.54
N ILE A 630 6.14 -19.60 22.49
CA ILE A 630 7.57 -19.92 22.55
C ILE A 630 8.17 -19.21 23.76
N PRO A 631 8.83 -19.91 24.69
CA PRO A 631 9.55 -19.28 25.79
C PRO A 631 10.70 -18.41 25.28
N LEU A 632 10.85 -17.23 25.85
CA LEU A 632 12.04 -16.39 25.66
C LEU A 632 13.09 -16.71 26.74
N PRO A 633 14.39 -16.63 26.41
CA PRO A 633 15.48 -16.99 27.32
C PRO A 633 15.65 -16.09 28.54
#